data_AF-X0VGD8-F1
#
_entry.id   AF-X0VGD8-F1
#
_cell.length_a   1.000
_cell.length_b   1.000
_cell.length_c   1.000
_cell.angle_alpha   90.00
_cell.angle_beta   90.00
_cell.angle_gamma   90.00
#
_symmetry.space_group_name_H-M   'P 1'
#
loop_
_entity.id
_entity.type
_entity.pdbx_description
1 polymer ?
#
loop_
_entity_poly.entity_id
_entity_poly.type
_entity_poly.pdbx_seq_one_letter_code
_entity_poly.pdbx_strand_id
1 'polypeptide(L)'
;KRFEKYTARTDPTNGYAGKKTAYVDEILFIPVPEQAQRYNLLVGGEVDFSEQVLVDNYPALKANPDIDTAISKAWWIIGVFNKKQGPFTSLKLRQAVQAALDMEPILMNVTGNADFYRADLNLIYKGTVWESDAGIEYYNQKNTEKAKKLMKEAGYKGEVIRWMASKEKPYKYGSAVIAAQQLRDVGFNIDLQVMDWATLVQRRSKPPLYEMFTTGMSMEADPTLMIHATCSWHGWTCYKEMDDWMMDLATEVDHAKRYETFEK
;
A
#
# COMPACT_ATOMS: atom_id res chain seq x y z
N LYS A 1 -16.22 5.50 -31.17
CA LYS A 1 -17.34 6.21 -31.82
C LYS A 1 -18.53 6.25 -30.89
N ARG A 2 -19.11 7.44 -30.67
CA ARG A 2 -20.30 7.68 -29.86
C ARG A 2 -21.53 6.91 -30.36
N PHE A 3 -22.35 6.40 -29.44
CA PHE A 3 -23.66 5.83 -29.76
C PHE A 3 -24.70 6.97 -29.85
N GLU A 4 -25.18 7.28 -31.06
CA GLU A 4 -26.04 8.44 -31.33
C GLU A 4 -27.36 8.45 -30.54
N LYS A 5 -27.88 7.28 -30.16
CA LYS A 5 -29.09 7.13 -29.35
C LYS A 5 -28.84 7.19 -27.85
N TYR A 6 -27.61 7.49 -27.41
CA TYR A 6 -27.32 7.67 -25.99
C TYR A 6 -27.82 9.04 -25.51
N THR A 7 -28.86 9.03 -24.69
CA THR A 7 -29.31 10.19 -23.91
C THR A 7 -28.84 10.02 -22.47
N ALA A 8 -28.10 11.01 -21.95
CA ALA A 8 -27.70 11.02 -20.56
C ALA A 8 -28.93 11.12 -19.64
N ARG A 9 -28.92 10.35 -18.54
CA ARG A 9 -29.87 10.49 -17.43
C ARG A 9 -29.81 11.89 -16.82
N THR A 10 -30.90 12.34 -16.20
CA THR A 10 -31.00 13.66 -15.58
C THR A 10 -30.84 13.64 -14.05
N ASP A 11 -31.05 12.48 -13.42
CA ASP A 11 -30.85 12.28 -11.98
C ASP A 11 -29.37 12.37 -11.58
N PRO A 12 -29.04 12.90 -10.37
CA PRO A 12 -27.67 12.97 -9.86
C PRO A 12 -26.98 11.60 -9.85
N THR A 13 -25.64 11.61 -9.98
CA THR A 13 -24.85 10.38 -9.88
C THR A 13 -24.82 9.85 -8.45
N ASN A 14 -25.06 8.55 -8.27
CA ASN A 14 -24.98 7.87 -6.98
C ASN A 14 -23.88 6.77 -6.95
N GLY A 15 -22.86 6.89 -7.81
CA GLY A 15 -21.81 5.89 -8.00
C GLY A 15 -22.22 4.71 -8.90
N TYR A 16 -23.45 4.22 -8.79
CA TYR A 16 -23.96 3.09 -9.59
C TYR A 16 -24.66 3.55 -10.88
N ALA A 17 -25.48 4.61 -10.80
CA ALA A 17 -26.32 5.13 -11.86
C ALA A 17 -26.35 6.68 -11.83
N GLY A 18 -27.32 7.27 -12.54
CA GLY A 18 -27.47 8.71 -12.72
C GLY A 18 -26.80 9.26 -13.99
N LYS A 19 -26.71 10.58 -14.08
CA LYS A 19 -26.19 11.34 -15.22
C LYS A 19 -24.74 11.00 -15.55
N LYS A 20 -24.46 10.47 -16.74
CA LYS A 20 -23.10 10.31 -17.27
C LYS A 20 -22.90 11.27 -18.44
N THR A 21 -22.00 12.24 -18.28
CA THR A 21 -21.64 13.20 -19.33
C THR A 21 -20.45 12.64 -20.12
N ALA A 22 -20.61 12.46 -21.43
CA ALA A 22 -19.49 12.19 -22.32
C ALA A 22 -18.88 13.53 -22.78
N TYR A 23 -17.59 13.72 -22.51
CA TYR A 23 -16.86 14.95 -22.86
C TYR A 23 -16.10 14.86 -24.19
N VAL A 24 -15.89 13.64 -24.71
CA VAL A 24 -15.19 13.34 -25.97
C VAL A 24 -15.96 12.27 -26.75
N ASP A 25 -15.82 12.26 -28.09
CA ASP A 25 -16.53 11.32 -28.96
C ASP A 25 -15.83 9.95 -29.13
N GLU A 26 -14.53 9.89 -28.81
CA GLU A 26 -13.69 8.68 -28.86
C GLU A 26 -12.54 8.77 -27.84
N ILE A 27 -12.08 7.60 -27.37
CA ILE A 27 -10.88 7.42 -26.54
C ILE A 27 -10.10 6.26 -27.16
N LEU A 28 -8.83 6.47 -27.49
CA LEU A 28 -7.96 5.45 -28.08
C LEU A 28 -6.95 4.97 -27.04
N PHE A 29 -7.01 3.70 -26.68
CA PHE A 29 -6.03 3.07 -25.81
C PHE A 29 -4.92 2.45 -26.66
N ILE A 30 -3.76 3.11 -26.71
CA ILE A 30 -2.61 2.69 -27.52
C ILE A 30 -1.59 1.99 -26.62
N PRO A 31 -1.36 0.66 -26.74
CA PRO A 31 -0.38 -0.05 -25.93
C PRO A 31 1.04 0.30 -26.36
N VAL A 32 1.75 1.09 -25.54
CA VAL A 32 3.15 1.47 -25.76
C VAL A 32 3.98 0.94 -24.58
N PRO A 33 4.65 -0.22 -24.70
CA PRO A 33 5.35 -0.85 -23.57
C PRO A 33 6.49 0.01 -22.99
N GLU A 34 7.25 0.65 -23.86
CA GLU A 34 8.47 1.39 -23.50
C GLU A 34 8.18 2.78 -22.91
N GLN A 35 8.71 3.05 -21.71
CA GLN A 35 8.46 4.32 -21.00
C GLN A 35 9.03 5.53 -21.74
N ALA A 36 10.19 5.37 -22.39
CA ALA A 36 10.81 6.43 -23.19
C ALA A 36 9.95 6.80 -24.41
N GLN A 37 9.32 5.80 -25.06
CA GLN A 37 8.42 6.08 -26.18
C GLN A 37 7.13 6.77 -25.72
N ARG A 38 6.59 6.39 -24.56
CA ARG A 38 5.45 7.08 -23.94
C ARG A 38 5.73 8.57 -23.69
N TYR A 39 6.92 8.91 -23.19
CA TYR A 39 7.36 10.30 -23.06
C TYR A 39 7.46 11.02 -24.41
N ASN A 40 8.10 10.41 -25.41
CA ASN A 40 8.28 11.01 -26.74
C ASN A 40 6.95 11.32 -27.42
N LEU A 41 5.98 10.39 -27.37
CA LEU A 41 4.65 10.57 -27.95
C LEU A 41 3.88 11.72 -27.29
N LEU A 42 3.96 11.85 -25.96
CA LEU A 42 3.31 12.94 -25.22
C LEU A 42 3.94 14.29 -25.57
N VAL A 43 5.27 14.40 -25.54
CA VAL A 43 5.99 15.65 -25.84
C VAL A 43 5.88 16.03 -27.33
N GLY A 44 5.73 15.05 -28.22
CA GLY A 44 5.48 15.26 -29.65
C GLY A 44 4.02 15.62 -29.99
N GLY A 45 3.09 15.56 -29.03
CA GLY A 45 1.66 15.79 -29.26
C GLY A 45 0.96 14.67 -30.05
N GLU A 46 1.57 13.47 -30.11
CA GLU A 46 0.97 12.28 -30.75
C GLU A 46 -0.09 11.60 -29.86
N VAL A 47 -0.08 11.88 -28.55
CA VAL A 47 -1.10 11.44 -27.58
C VAL A 47 -1.44 12.56 -26.59
N ASP A 48 -2.72 12.71 -26.26
CA ASP A 48 -3.20 13.72 -25.30
C ASP A 48 -2.92 13.34 -23.83
N PHE A 49 -2.66 12.06 -23.56
CA PHE A 49 -2.45 11.52 -22.21
C PHE A 49 -1.46 10.36 -22.23
N SER A 50 -0.58 10.34 -21.22
CA SER A 50 0.31 9.20 -20.97
C SER A 50 0.49 8.95 -19.48
N GLU A 51 0.38 7.69 -19.06
CA GLU A 51 0.72 7.24 -17.72
C GLU A 51 2.11 6.58 -17.66
N GLN A 52 2.65 6.44 -16.44
CA GLN A 52 3.88 5.68 -16.15
C GLN A 52 5.08 6.08 -17.04
N VAL A 53 5.28 7.38 -17.23
CA VAL A 53 6.54 7.93 -17.77
C VAL A 53 7.68 7.74 -16.75
N LEU A 54 8.94 7.79 -17.22
CA LEU A 54 10.11 7.73 -16.34
C LEU A 54 10.08 8.89 -15.33
N VAL A 55 10.37 8.59 -14.05
CA VAL A 55 10.44 9.60 -12.97
C VAL A 55 11.47 10.68 -13.29
N ASP A 56 12.60 10.30 -13.90
CA ASP A 56 13.67 11.21 -14.31
C ASP A 56 13.22 12.26 -15.33
N ASN A 57 12.16 11.99 -16.10
CA ASN A 57 11.59 12.93 -17.07
C ASN A 57 10.58 13.90 -16.43
N TYR A 58 10.15 13.68 -15.19
CA TYR A 58 9.15 14.53 -14.52
C TYR A 58 9.55 16.00 -14.40
N PRO A 59 10.81 16.38 -14.07
CA PRO A 59 11.21 17.79 -14.05
C PRO A 59 11.07 18.46 -15.43
N ALA A 60 11.36 17.74 -16.52
CA ALA A 60 11.23 18.25 -17.87
C ALA A 60 9.75 18.39 -18.29
N LEU A 61 8.90 17.42 -17.95
CA LEU A 61 7.45 17.50 -18.19
C LEU A 61 6.80 18.65 -17.40
N LYS A 62 7.16 18.80 -16.13
CA LYS A 62 6.66 19.87 -15.23
C LYS A 62 7.09 21.28 -15.67
N ALA A 63 8.18 21.38 -16.43
CA ALA A 63 8.67 22.63 -16.99
C ALA A 63 8.07 22.96 -18.37
N ASN A 64 7.35 22.02 -19.01
CA ASN A 64 6.69 22.25 -20.29
C ASN A 64 5.33 22.94 -20.06
N PRO A 65 5.10 24.15 -20.57
CA PRO A 65 3.83 24.87 -20.39
C PRO A 65 2.63 24.20 -21.09
N ASP A 66 2.88 23.31 -22.05
CA ASP A 66 1.83 22.61 -22.81
C ASP A 66 1.41 21.27 -22.18
N ILE A 67 2.01 20.87 -21.03
CA ILE A 67 1.76 19.57 -20.37
C ILE A 67 1.37 19.76 -18.90
N ASP A 68 0.12 19.45 -18.59
CA ASP A 68 -0.32 19.26 -17.20
C ASP A 68 0.26 17.95 -16.63
N THR A 69 0.90 18.03 -15.46
CA THR A 69 1.48 16.85 -14.79
C THR A 69 0.72 16.50 -13.51
N ALA A 70 0.37 15.22 -13.36
CA ALA A 70 -0.29 14.69 -12.17
C ALA A 70 0.52 13.54 -11.56
N ILE A 71 0.71 13.55 -10.24
CA ILE A 71 1.37 12.47 -9.51
C ILE A 71 0.30 11.61 -8.82
N SER A 72 0.21 10.35 -9.22
CA SER A 72 -0.61 9.34 -8.53
C SER A 72 0.24 8.52 -7.58
N LYS A 73 -0.11 8.52 -6.28
CA LYS A 73 0.58 7.75 -5.23
C LYS A 73 -0.16 6.45 -4.90
N ALA A 74 -0.80 5.83 -5.90
CA ALA A 74 -1.81 4.79 -5.75
C ALA A 74 -1.28 3.35 -5.51
N TRP A 75 -0.13 3.18 -4.83
CA TRP A 75 0.38 1.86 -4.45
C TRP A 75 0.98 1.84 -3.05
N TRP A 76 0.55 0.87 -2.24
CA TRP A 76 1.13 0.58 -0.92
C TRP A 76 2.08 -0.60 -1.00
N ILE A 77 3.17 -0.56 -0.24
CA ILE A 77 4.02 -1.72 0.06
C ILE A 77 3.97 -1.96 1.55
N ILE A 78 3.61 -3.16 1.97
CA ILE A 78 3.47 -3.50 3.40
C ILE A 78 4.29 -4.74 3.76
N GLY A 79 4.81 -4.74 4.99
CA GLY A 79 5.28 -5.94 5.68
C GLY A 79 4.13 -6.55 6.48
N VAL A 80 3.91 -7.86 6.31
CA VAL A 80 2.82 -8.60 6.97
C VAL A 80 3.39 -9.58 7.97
N PHE A 81 3.07 -9.35 9.24
CA PHE A 81 3.45 -10.24 10.33
C PHE A 81 2.66 -11.54 10.34
N ASN A 82 3.35 -12.65 10.61
CA ASN A 82 2.71 -13.89 11.05
C ASN A 82 2.24 -13.74 12.50
N LYS A 83 0.95 -13.49 12.72
CA LYS A 83 0.36 -13.37 14.07
C LYS A 83 -0.14 -14.71 14.64
N LYS A 84 -0.09 -15.80 13.84
CA LYS A 84 -0.57 -17.13 14.24
C LYS A 84 0.46 -17.92 15.05
N GLN A 85 1.74 -17.68 14.84
CA GLN A 85 2.84 -18.35 15.56
C GLN A 85 4.14 -17.54 15.48
N GLY A 86 5.09 -17.85 16.36
CA GLY A 86 6.40 -17.21 16.38
C GLY A 86 6.39 -15.84 17.09
N PRO A 87 7.48 -15.06 16.97
CA PRO A 87 7.70 -13.84 17.76
C PRO A 87 6.61 -12.78 17.57
N PHE A 88 6.07 -12.62 16.36
CA PHE A 88 5.04 -11.60 16.09
C PHE A 88 3.62 -11.95 16.54
N THR A 89 3.43 -13.05 17.26
CA THR A 89 2.27 -13.20 18.16
C THR A 89 2.25 -12.07 19.20
N SER A 90 3.43 -11.66 19.70
CA SER A 90 3.60 -10.54 20.62
C SER A 90 3.30 -9.20 19.94
N LEU A 91 2.29 -8.47 20.46
CA LEU A 91 1.99 -7.10 20.05
C LEU A 91 3.21 -6.18 20.24
N LYS A 92 3.96 -6.33 21.34
CA LYS A 92 5.14 -5.51 21.63
C LYS A 92 6.23 -5.66 20.57
N LEU A 93 6.41 -6.85 19.95
CA LEU A 93 7.36 -7.00 18.85
C LEU A 93 6.89 -6.39 17.54
N ARG A 94 5.59 -6.40 17.26
CA ARG A 94 5.03 -5.66 16.11
C ARG A 94 5.18 -4.15 16.31
N GLN A 95 4.93 -3.66 17.52
CA GLN A 95 5.18 -2.26 17.90
C GLN A 95 6.67 -1.90 17.89
N ALA A 96 7.57 -2.83 18.24
CA ALA A 96 9.03 -2.60 18.15
C ALA A 96 9.51 -2.45 16.70
N VAL A 97 8.96 -3.24 15.76
CA VAL A 97 9.21 -3.06 14.32
C VAL A 97 8.73 -1.68 13.87
N GLN A 98 7.47 -1.32 14.17
CA GLN A 98 6.93 0.00 13.80
C GLN A 98 7.69 1.17 14.44
N ALA A 99 8.19 1.00 15.67
CA ALA A 99 9.01 1.99 16.35
C ALA A 99 10.38 2.19 15.71
N ALA A 100 10.96 1.13 15.14
CA ALA A 100 12.31 1.14 14.56
C ALA A 100 12.38 1.78 13.17
N LEU A 101 11.31 1.65 12.37
CA LEU A 101 11.37 2.01 10.95
C LEU A 101 11.39 3.53 10.71
N ASP A 102 12.25 3.92 9.78
CA ASP A 102 12.31 5.24 9.14
C ASP A 102 11.88 5.05 7.68
N MET A 103 10.70 5.56 7.34
CA MET A 103 10.01 5.26 6.09
C MET A 103 10.52 6.12 4.93
N GLU A 104 11.06 7.30 5.18
CA GLU A 104 11.61 8.19 4.14
C GLU A 104 12.76 7.56 3.35
N PRO A 105 13.84 6.99 3.95
CA PRO A 105 14.88 6.31 3.18
C PRO A 105 14.35 5.03 2.50
N ILE A 106 13.35 4.35 3.08
CA ILE A 106 12.69 3.19 2.46
C ILE A 106 11.96 3.59 1.18
N LEU A 107 11.18 4.68 1.22
CA LEU A 107 10.37 5.19 0.12
C LEU A 107 11.20 5.95 -0.93
N MET A 108 12.21 6.69 -0.49
CA MET A 108 13.17 7.38 -1.37
C MET A 108 13.98 6.37 -2.19
N ASN A 109 14.44 5.26 -1.59
CA ASN A 109 15.12 4.18 -2.30
C ASN A 109 14.22 3.50 -3.37
N VAL A 110 12.90 3.58 -3.22
CA VAL A 110 11.93 3.00 -4.16
C VAL A 110 11.58 3.95 -5.31
N THR A 111 11.52 5.25 -5.05
CA THR A 111 11.00 6.25 -6.01
C THR A 111 12.05 7.18 -6.61
N GLY A 112 13.22 7.30 -5.96
CA GLY A 112 14.26 8.27 -6.32
C GLY A 112 13.92 9.74 -6.05
N ASN A 113 12.69 10.06 -5.67
CA ASN A 113 12.21 11.44 -5.54
C ASN A 113 11.05 11.56 -4.53
N ALA A 114 11.15 12.52 -3.60
CA ALA A 114 10.15 12.79 -2.56
C ALA A 114 8.76 13.18 -3.11
N ASP A 115 8.69 13.80 -4.28
CA ASP A 115 7.43 14.16 -4.93
C ASP A 115 6.56 12.90 -5.18
N PHE A 116 7.16 11.72 -5.35
CA PHE A 116 6.51 10.49 -5.78
C PHE A 116 6.05 9.56 -4.64
N TYR A 117 6.39 9.83 -3.37
CA TYR A 117 5.91 9.05 -2.23
C TYR A 117 5.14 9.87 -1.19
N ARG A 118 4.40 9.18 -0.33
CA ARG A 118 3.84 9.69 0.92
C ARG A 118 4.22 8.69 2.00
N ALA A 119 4.84 9.15 3.09
CA ALA A 119 4.91 8.32 4.29
C ALA A 119 3.49 8.35 4.89
N ASP A 120 2.85 7.18 4.97
CA ASP A 120 1.47 7.04 5.42
C ASP A 120 1.27 5.69 6.12
N LEU A 121 0.57 5.71 7.25
CA LEU A 121 0.12 4.50 7.95
C LEU A 121 -1.10 3.88 7.27
N ASN A 122 -1.96 4.74 6.73
CA ASN A 122 -3.35 4.40 6.46
C ASN A 122 -3.45 3.28 5.43
N LEU A 123 -4.51 2.48 5.54
CA LEU A 123 -4.79 1.40 4.60
C LEU A 123 -5.93 1.76 3.63
N ILE A 124 -6.47 2.99 3.75
CA ILE A 124 -7.31 3.68 2.75
C ILE A 124 -6.68 5.04 2.44
N TYR A 125 -6.74 5.47 1.18
CA TYR A 125 -6.05 6.68 0.71
C TYR A 125 -6.55 7.95 1.39
N LYS A 126 -5.58 8.82 1.69
CA LYS A 126 -5.80 10.26 1.91
C LYS A 126 -6.61 10.85 0.73
N GLY A 127 -7.63 11.65 1.03
CA GLY A 127 -8.59 12.22 0.08
C GLY A 127 -9.81 11.35 -0.21
N THR A 128 -10.01 10.24 0.51
CA THR A 128 -11.23 9.42 0.43
C THR A 128 -12.21 9.75 1.56
N VAL A 129 -13.46 9.29 1.44
CA VAL A 129 -14.47 9.43 2.51
C VAL A 129 -14.16 8.64 3.78
N TRP A 130 -13.15 7.76 3.72
CA TRP A 130 -12.63 6.96 4.83
C TRP A 130 -11.18 7.35 5.20
N GLU A 131 -10.75 8.58 4.90
CA GLU A 131 -9.50 9.10 5.47
C GLU A 131 -9.66 9.28 6.99
N SER A 132 -8.75 8.69 7.78
CA SER A 132 -8.63 8.88 9.23
C SER A 132 -7.15 8.97 9.61
N ASP A 133 -6.81 9.61 10.73
CA ASP A 133 -5.45 9.59 11.32
C ASP A 133 -5.34 8.57 12.48
N ALA A 134 -6.30 7.64 12.62
CA ALA A 134 -6.31 6.64 13.68
C ALA A 134 -5.03 5.79 13.73
N GLY A 135 -4.35 5.81 14.87
CA GLY A 135 -3.10 5.07 15.10
C GLY A 135 -1.85 5.68 14.46
N ILE A 136 -1.92 6.88 13.85
CA ILE A 136 -0.78 7.52 13.17
C ILE A 136 0.46 7.64 14.05
N GLU A 137 0.29 7.72 15.38
CA GLU A 137 1.39 7.75 16.36
C GLU A 137 2.22 6.46 16.37
N TYR A 138 1.72 5.35 15.83
CA TYR A 138 2.48 4.10 15.69
C TYR A 138 3.43 4.09 14.50
N TYR A 139 3.22 4.94 13.50
CA TYR A 139 3.94 4.90 12.24
C TYR A 139 5.18 5.79 12.23
N ASN A 140 6.20 5.37 11.46
CA ASN A 140 7.38 6.18 11.12
C ASN A 140 8.05 6.89 12.33
N GLN A 141 8.14 6.20 13.46
CA GLN A 141 8.59 6.81 14.72
C GLN A 141 10.11 7.03 14.79
N LYS A 142 10.90 6.30 13.99
CA LYS A 142 12.38 6.41 13.92
C LYS A 142 13.07 6.28 15.27
N ASN A 143 12.47 5.53 16.19
CA ASN A 143 12.81 5.52 17.61
C ASN A 143 13.44 4.18 18.02
N THR A 144 14.72 4.06 17.70
CA THR A 144 15.61 2.93 18.05
C THR A 144 15.54 2.54 19.53
N GLU A 145 15.48 3.51 20.45
CA GLU A 145 15.48 3.21 21.89
C GLU A 145 14.12 2.68 22.36
N LYS A 146 13.01 3.19 21.81
CA LYS A 146 11.67 2.63 22.02
C LYS A 146 11.56 1.21 21.44
N ALA A 147 12.13 0.96 20.26
CA ALA A 147 12.19 -0.37 19.66
C ALA A 147 12.94 -1.37 20.54
N LYS A 148 14.18 -1.06 20.96
CA LYS A 148 14.98 -1.89 21.88
C LYS A 148 14.26 -2.15 23.22
N LYS A 149 13.62 -1.11 23.79
CA LYS A 149 12.81 -1.25 25.02
C LYS A 149 11.66 -2.24 24.83
N LEU A 150 10.89 -2.09 23.75
CA LEU A 150 9.78 -2.99 23.42
C LEU A 150 10.25 -4.43 23.14
N MET A 151 11.40 -4.62 22.48
CA MET A 151 12.01 -5.95 22.29
C MET A 151 12.38 -6.62 23.61
N LYS A 152 13.01 -5.87 24.53
CA LYS A 152 13.35 -6.34 25.88
C LYS A 152 12.10 -6.69 26.69
N GLU A 153 11.08 -5.83 26.66
CA GLU A 153 9.80 -6.08 27.34
C GLU A 153 8.99 -7.24 26.75
N ALA A 154 9.18 -7.54 25.46
CA ALA A 154 8.62 -8.72 24.82
C ALA A 154 9.42 -10.01 25.10
N GLY A 155 10.59 -9.91 25.74
CA GLY A 155 11.46 -11.05 26.03
C GLY A 155 12.14 -11.65 24.80
N TYR A 156 12.33 -10.88 23.72
CA TYR A 156 12.99 -11.33 22.49
C TYR A 156 14.45 -11.71 22.73
N LYS A 157 14.87 -12.87 22.22
CA LYS A 157 16.17 -13.50 22.44
C LYS A 157 17.03 -13.57 21.17
N GLY A 158 16.59 -12.93 20.09
CA GLY A 158 17.24 -13.05 18.78
C GLY A 158 16.68 -14.19 17.93
N GLU A 159 15.42 -14.60 18.16
CA GLU A 159 14.70 -15.55 17.30
C GLU A 159 14.76 -15.10 15.84
N VAL A 160 15.13 -16.00 14.93
CA VAL A 160 15.25 -15.70 13.50
C VAL A 160 13.90 -15.24 12.94
N ILE A 161 13.90 -14.07 12.32
CA ILE A 161 12.77 -13.53 11.57
C ILE A 161 12.98 -13.87 10.09
N ARG A 162 12.35 -14.94 9.61
CA ARG A 162 12.36 -15.25 8.17
C ARG A 162 11.38 -14.32 7.48
N TRP A 163 11.93 -13.35 6.75
CA TRP A 163 11.20 -12.36 5.98
C TRP A 163 11.20 -12.74 4.50
N MET A 164 10.05 -13.17 3.96
CA MET A 164 9.92 -13.47 2.53
C MET A 164 9.68 -12.20 1.69
N ALA A 165 10.47 -12.00 0.64
CA ALA A 165 10.30 -10.92 -0.34
C ALA A 165 10.48 -11.43 -1.78
N SER A 166 9.99 -10.66 -2.76
CA SER A 166 10.10 -11.00 -4.19
C SER A 166 10.76 -9.88 -4.99
N LYS A 167 11.63 -10.29 -5.93
CA LYS A 167 12.38 -9.39 -6.84
C LYS A 167 11.62 -8.99 -8.11
N GLU A 168 10.49 -9.62 -8.43
CA GLU A 168 9.72 -9.35 -9.66
C GLU A 168 9.20 -7.90 -9.78
N LYS A 169 9.06 -7.24 -8.62
CA LYS A 169 8.70 -5.82 -8.54
C LYS A 169 9.82 -5.11 -7.76
N PRO A 170 10.75 -4.39 -8.42
CA PRO A 170 11.91 -3.78 -7.79
C PRO A 170 11.58 -2.95 -6.54
N TYR A 171 10.45 -2.22 -6.57
CA TYR A 171 9.96 -1.45 -5.44
C TYR A 171 9.71 -2.29 -4.18
N LYS A 172 9.10 -3.49 -4.30
CA LYS A 172 8.84 -4.38 -3.16
C LYS A 172 10.12 -4.98 -2.56
N TYR A 173 11.13 -5.20 -3.39
CA TYR A 173 12.42 -5.72 -2.93
C TYR A 173 13.25 -4.61 -2.29
N GLY A 174 13.37 -3.45 -2.94
CA GLY A 174 14.12 -2.30 -2.43
C GLY A 174 13.65 -1.86 -1.06
N SER A 175 12.33 -1.72 -0.85
CA SER A 175 11.77 -1.36 0.45
C SER A 175 12.12 -2.39 1.55
N ALA A 176 12.05 -3.68 1.22
CA ALA A 176 12.34 -4.77 2.16
C ALA A 176 13.83 -4.82 2.53
N VAL A 177 14.75 -4.49 1.62
CA VAL A 177 16.20 -4.44 1.90
C VAL A 177 16.53 -3.33 2.90
N ILE A 178 16.05 -2.10 2.68
CA ILE A 178 16.33 -0.96 3.57
C ILE A 178 15.71 -1.20 4.95
N ALA A 179 14.44 -1.63 5.00
CA ALA A 179 13.75 -1.94 6.24
C ALA A 179 14.40 -3.12 7.00
N ALA A 180 14.85 -4.17 6.29
CA ALA A 180 15.59 -5.27 6.92
C ALA A 180 16.91 -4.81 7.54
N GLN A 181 17.58 -3.81 6.97
CA GLN A 181 18.79 -3.25 7.57
C GLN A 181 18.46 -2.48 8.85
N GLN A 182 17.51 -1.53 8.81
CA GLN A 182 17.06 -0.78 9.99
C GLN A 182 16.66 -1.70 11.15
N LEU A 183 15.96 -2.81 10.85
CA LEU A 183 15.59 -3.80 11.87
C LEU A 183 16.79 -4.56 12.44
N ARG A 184 17.82 -4.87 11.65
CA ARG A 184 19.09 -5.42 12.17
C ARG A 184 19.83 -4.43 13.05
N ASP A 185 19.83 -3.14 12.69
CA ASP A 185 20.53 -2.08 13.43
C ASP A 185 19.94 -1.87 14.84
N VAL A 186 18.64 -2.16 15.04
CA VAL A 186 18.02 -2.19 16.39
C VAL A 186 18.11 -3.55 17.10
N GLY A 187 18.64 -4.59 16.43
CA GLY A 187 18.94 -5.90 17.01
C GLY A 187 18.01 -7.05 16.62
N PHE A 188 17.13 -6.92 15.61
CA PHE A 188 16.37 -8.06 15.09
C PHE A 188 17.24 -8.97 14.23
N ASN A 189 17.07 -10.28 14.41
CA ASN A 189 17.74 -11.31 13.62
C ASN A 189 17.00 -11.57 12.29
N ILE A 190 17.14 -10.64 11.33
CA ILE A 190 16.42 -10.68 10.05
C ILE A 190 17.12 -11.56 9.00
N ASP A 191 16.50 -12.69 8.65
CA ASP A 191 16.80 -13.51 7.47
C ASP A 191 15.88 -13.09 6.30
N LEU A 192 16.42 -12.34 5.34
CA LEU A 192 15.65 -11.82 4.20
C LEU A 192 15.67 -12.83 3.04
N GLN A 193 14.64 -13.68 3.00
CA GLN A 193 14.48 -14.75 2.02
C GLN A 193 13.86 -14.23 0.72
N VAL A 194 14.65 -14.22 -0.36
CA VAL A 194 14.21 -13.76 -1.68
C VAL A 194 13.76 -14.94 -2.54
N MET A 195 12.58 -14.83 -3.16
CA MET A 195 11.98 -15.86 -4.03
C MET A 195 11.11 -15.24 -5.12
N ASP A 196 10.67 -16.05 -6.10
CA ASP A 196 9.63 -15.64 -7.04
C ASP A 196 8.27 -15.44 -6.35
N TRP A 197 7.36 -14.71 -6.98
CA TRP A 197 6.06 -14.37 -6.41
C TRP A 197 5.15 -15.58 -6.24
N ALA A 198 5.19 -16.56 -7.15
CA ALA A 198 4.37 -17.77 -7.04
C ALA A 198 4.79 -18.60 -5.81
N THR A 199 6.10 -18.80 -5.61
CA THR A 199 6.66 -19.43 -4.40
C THR A 199 6.32 -18.66 -3.14
N LEU A 200 6.38 -17.31 -3.15
CA LEU A 200 5.97 -16.49 -1.99
C LEU A 200 4.48 -16.69 -1.66
N VAL A 201 3.61 -16.64 -2.68
CA VAL A 201 2.15 -16.86 -2.53
C VAL A 201 1.84 -18.25 -1.98
N GLN A 202 2.53 -19.30 -2.46
CA GLN A 202 2.38 -20.64 -1.92
C GLN A 202 2.90 -20.76 -0.48
N ARG A 203 4.07 -20.18 -0.17
CA ARG A 203 4.69 -20.29 1.16
C ARG A 203 3.95 -19.49 2.23
N ARG A 204 3.39 -18.31 1.91
CA ARG A 204 2.63 -17.51 2.89
C ARG A 204 1.35 -18.19 3.39
N SER A 205 0.82 -19.17 2.65
CA SER A 205 -0.28 -20.03 3.08
C SER A 205 0.08 -20.98 4.24
N LYS A 206 1.38 -21.19 4.50
CA LYS A 206 1.91 -22.15 5.48
C LYS A 206 2.58 -21.40 6.64
N PRO A 207 1.90 -21.18 7.78
CA PRO A 207 2.44 -20.42 8.91
C PRO A 207 3.84 -20.84 9.39
N PRO A 208 4.23 -22.14 9.39
CA PRO A 208 5.57 -22.54 9.82
C PRO A 208 6.74 -22.07 8.93
N LEU A 209 6.50 -21.50 7.75
CA LEU A 209 7.55 -21.17 6.78
C LEU A 209 8.10 -19.74 6.86
N TYR A 210 7.50 -18.86 7.66
CA TYR A 210 7.88 -17.44 7.73
C TYR A 210 7.41 -16.76 9.02
N GLU A 211 8.09 -15.67 9.38
CA GLU A 211 7.67 -14.73 10.42
C GLU A 211 7.11 -13.44 9.81
N MET A 212 7.61 -13.01 8.65
CA MET A 212 7.11 -11.84 7.92
C MET A 212 7.12 -12.06 6.40
N PHE A 213 6.26 -11.37 5.64
CA PHE A 213 6.39 -11.27 4.19
C PHE A 213 6.07 -9.88 3.65
N THR A 214 6.67 -9.49 2.53
CA THR A 214 6.32 -8.26 1.80
C THR A 214 5.23 -8.53 0.78
N THR A 215 4.22 -7.65 0.72
CA THR A 215 3.24 -7.61 -0.38
C THR A 215 2.93 -6.16 -0.77
N GLY A 216 2.19 -5.98 -1.85
CA GLY A 216 1.43 -4.75 -2.07
C GLY A 216 -0.03 -4.93 -1.65
N MET A 217 -0.72 -3.82 -1.43
CA MET A 217 -2.19 -3.74 -1.34
C MET A 217 -2.74 -2.87 -2.47
N SER A 218 -4.06 -2.94 -2.69
CA SER A 218 -4.84 -2.12 -3.63
C SER A 218 -5.46 -0.90 -2.93
N MET A 219 -6.09 -0.01 -3.70
CA MET A 219 -7.10 0.87 -3.14
C MET A 219 -8.37 0.06 -2.86
N GLU A 220 -8.77 0.02 -1.60
CA GLU A 220 -10.10 -0.47 -1.22
C GLU A 220 -11.06 0.73 -1.17
N ALA A 221 -12.20 0.62 -1.85
CA ALA A 221 -13.22 1.67 -1.89
C ALA A 221 -14.13 1.68 -0.64
N ASP A 222 -14.09 0.61 0.14
CA ASP A 222 -14.90 0.38 1.34
C ASP A 222 -14.07 -0.44 2.35
N PRO A 223 -14.09 -0.10 3.66
CA PRO A 223 -13.34 -0.82 4.70
C PRO A 223 -13.60 -2.34 4.74
N THR A 224 -14.80 -2.79 4.36
CA THR A 224 -15.16 -4.22 4.35
C THR A 224 -14.32 -5.06 3.38
N LEU A 225 -13.65 -4.43 2.41
CA LEU A 225 -12.75 -5.09 1.46
C LEU A 225 -11.32 -5.29 2.01
N MET A 226 -11.02 -4.82 3.23
CA MET A 226 -9.72 -5.05 3.89
C MET A 226 -9.51 -6.50 4.31
N ILE A 227 -9.27 -7.40 3.35
CA ILE A 227 -9.06 -8.83 3.61
C ILE A 227 -7.96 -9.11 4.66
N HIS A 228 -6.96 -8.22 4.76
CA HIS A 228 -5.85 -8.33 5.71
C HIS A 228 -6.23 -8.03 7.18
N ALA A 229 -7.38 -7.39 7.41
CA ALA A 229 -7.99 -7.21 8.73
C ALA A 229 -8.64 -8.50 9.26
N THR A 230 -8.83 -9.52 8.40
CA THR A 230 -9.57 -10.75 8.76
C THR A 230 -8.68 -11.91 9.20
N CYS A 231 -9.27 -12.86 9.94
CA CYS A 231 -8.61 -14.12 10.29
C CYS A 231 -8.37 -15.05 9.08
N SER A 232 -9.13 -14.88 7.99
CA SER A 232 -9.06 -15.73 6.79
C SER A 232 -7.79 -15.52 5.96
N TRP A 233 -7.14 -14.36 6.09
CA TRP A 233 -6.01 -13.96 5.27
C TRP A 233 -4.65 -14.27 5.90
N HIS A 234 -3.62 -14.30 5.06
CA HIS A 234 -2.24 -14.62 5.44
C HIS A 234 -1.69 -13.67 6.50
N GLY A 235 -1.09 -14.20 7.57
CA GLY A 235 -0.72 -13.41 8.74
C GLY A 235 -1.82 -13.33 9.81
N TRP A 236 -3.03 -13.83 9.54
CA TRP A 236 -4.06 -14.26 10.50
C TRP A 236 -4.42 -13.21 11.55
N THR A 237 -5.22 -12.22 11.17
CA THR A 237 -5.78 -11.21 12.09
C THR A 237 -7.02 -11.80 12.79
N CYS A 238 -6.78 -12.69 13.74
CA CYS A 238 -7.83 -13.44 14.46
C CYS A 238 -8.09 -12.82 15.84
N TYR A 239 -8.61 -11.59 15.85
CA TYR A 239 -9.07 -10.89 17.06
C TYR A 239 -10.59 -10.80 17.00
N LYS A 240 -11.28 -11.13 18.09
CA LYS A 240 -12.75 -11.17 18.09
C LYS A 240 -13.34 -9.78 17.78
N GLU A 241 -12.70 -8.76 18.34
CA GLU A 241 -13.02 -7.35 18.17
C GLU A 241 -12.94 -6.93 16.69
N MET A 242 -11.92 -7.41 15.95
CA MET A 242 -11.79 -7.15 14.51
C MET A 242 -12.89 -7.85 13.71
N ASP A 243 -13.22 -9.10 14.04
CA ASP A 243 -14.31 -9.84 13.38
C ASP A 243 -15.67 -9.17 13.66
N ASP A 244 -15.90 -8.67 14.88
CA ASP A 244 -17.09 -7.90 15.26
C ASP A 244 -17.18 -6.58 14.46
N TRP A 245 -16.11 -5.77 14.44
CA TRP A 245 -16.08 -4.49 13.72
C TRP A 245 -16.25 -4.66 12.20
N MET A 246 -15.65 -5.69 11.61
CA MET A 246 -15.86 -6.00 10.19
C MET A 246 -17.31 -6.41 9.89
N MET A 247 -18.01 -7.04 10.83
CA MET A 247 -19.43 -7.38 10.71
C MET A 247 -20.34 -6.15 10.88
N ASP A 248 -20.03 -5.27 11.83
CA ASP A 248 -20.72 -3.99 12.00
C ASP A 248 -20.56 -3.12 10.74
N LEU A 249 -19.34 -3.01 10.20
CA LEU A 249 -19.04 -2.32 8.94
C LEU A 249 -19.78 -2.90 7.74
N ALA A 250 -20.10 -4.20 7.75
CA ALA A 250 -20.80 -4.89 6.66
C ALA A 250 -22.34 -4.84 6.79
N THR A 251 -22.88 -4.46 7.95
CA THR A 251 -24.33 -4.49 8.22
C THR A 251 -24.95 -3.12 8.49
N GLU A 252 -24.19 -2.15 9.01
CA GLU A 252 -24.60 -0.75 9.06
C GLU A 252 -24.47 -0.09 7.67
N VAL A 253 -25.40 0.81 7.36
CA VAL A 253 -25.49 1.53 6.06
C VAL A 253 -25.27 3.03 6.21
N ASP A 254 -25.41 3.58 7.43
CA ASP A 254 -25.09 4.97 7.73
C ASP A 254 -23.56 5.19 7.75
N HIS A 255 -23.09 6.13 6.92
CA HIS A 255 -21.66 6.39 6.78
C HIS A 255 -21.00 6.87 8.07
N ALA A 256 -21.65 7.71 8.87
CA ALA A 256 -21.04 8.29 10.08
C ALA A 256 -20.79 7.19 11.13
N LYS A 257 -21.78 6.32 11.38
CA LYS A 257 -21.60 5.17 12.27
C LYS A 257 -20.59 4.15 11.77
N ARG A 258 -20.57 3.86 10.46
CA ARG A 258 -19.53 3.00 9.86
C ARG A 258 -18.15 3.60 10.08
N TYR A 259 -18.01 4.92 9.92
CA TYR A 259 -16.76 5.64 10.13
C TYR A 259 -16.30 5.56 11.60
N GLU A 260 -17.20 5.75 12.58
CA GLU A 260 -16.91 5.54 14.00
C GLU A 260 -16.45 4.12 14.36
N THR A 261 -16.82 3.10 13.56
CA THR A 261 -16.32 1.73 13.73
C THR A 261 -15.01 1.49 12.98
N PHE A 262 -14.78 2.18 11.86
CA PHE A 262 -13.53 2.13 11.11
C PHE A 262 -12.34 2.75 11.88
N GLU A 263 -12.57 3.73 12.77
CA GLU A 263 -11.50 4.36 13.57
C GLU A 263 -11.05 3.56 14.81
N LYS A 264 -11.55 2.33 15.02
CA LYS A 264 -11.26 1.47 16.19
C LYS A 264 -10.16 0.43 15.92
#